data_AF-A0A7Y1YVC9-F1
#
_entry.id   AF-A0A7Y1YVC9-F1
#
_cell.length_a   1.000
_cell.length_b   1.000
_cell.length_c   1.000
_cell.angle_alpha   90.00
_cell.angle_beta   90.00
_cell.angle_gamma   90.00
#
_symmetry.space_group_name_H-M   'P 1'
#
loop_
_entity.id
_entity.type
_entity.pdbx_description
1 polymer ?
#
loop_
_entity_poly.entity_id
_entity_poly.type
_entity_poly.pdbx_seq_one_letter_code
_entity_poly.pdbx_strand_id
1 'polypeptide(L)'
;NTDRWSSHAYGAAIDINPGQNPYVLNPDQSDFKVFPSGGERFLDRGNIRIGMVEPIVHIFKKHGFTEWGGEWESPLDYHHFQVDWERILAR
;
A
#
# COMPACT_ATOMS: atom_id res chain seq x y z
N ASN A 1 -7.56 -9.69 -15.22
CA ASN A 1 -7.36 -8.52 -16.10
C ASN A 1 -8.37 -7.47 -15.73
N THR A 2 -7.89 -6.34 -15.23
CA THR A 2 -8.69 -5.13 -15.08
C THR A 2 -8.44 -4.26 -16.30
N ASP A 3 -9.45 -3.57 -16.82
CA ASP A 3 -9.27 -2.57 -17.89
C ASP A 3 -8.83 -1.21 -17.32
N ARG A 4 -8.32 -1.20 -16.07
CA ARG A 4 -7.87 -0.01 -15.34
C ARG A 4 -6.39 -0.10 -15.07
N TRP A 5 -5.67 0.94 -15.50
CA TRP A 5 -4.28 1.16 -15.15
C TRP A 5 -4.14 1.47 -13.66
N SER A 6 -3.07 0.97 -13.06
CA SER A 6 -2.67 1.33 -11.70
C SER A 6 -2.29 2.81 -11.62
N SER A 7 -2.46 3.44 -10.45
CA SER A 7 -1.98 4.79 -10.13
C SER A 7 -0.47 4.95 -10.40
N HIS A 8 0.31 3.87 -10.26
CA HIS A 8 1.73 3.85 -10.63
C HIS A 8 1.97 4.17 -12.11
N ALA A 9 1.10 3.73 -13.02
CA ALA A 9 1.23 4.00 -14.45
C ALA A 9 1.11 5.49 -14.80
N TYR A 10 0.46 6.27 -13.93
CA TYR A 10 0.31 7.72 -14.05
C TYR A 10 1.35 8.50 -13.24
N GLY A 11 2.31 7.84 -12.58
CA GLY A 11 3.27 8.49 -11.69
C GLY A 11 2.63 9.05 -10.41
N ALA A 12 1.45 8.55 -10.04
CA ALA A 12 0.62 9.05 -8.94
C ALA A 12 0.65 8.16 -7.69
N ALA A 13 1.55 7.18 -7.64
CA ALA A 13 1.75 6.32 -6.50
C ALA A 13 3.23 6.05 -6.25
N ILE A 14 3.56 5.71 -5.01
CA ILE A 14 4.88 5.22 -4.62
C ILE A 14 4.74 4.07 -3.63
N ASP A 15 5.72 3.16 -3.69
CA ASP A 15 5.81 2.01 -2.79
C ASP A 15 7.03 2.15 -1.87
N ILE A 16 6.82 1.99 -0.56
CA ILE A 16 7.89 2.14 0.43
C ILE A 16 8.22 0.81 1.09
N ASN A 17 9.48 0.39 0.96
CA ASN A 17 10.04 -0.81 1.58
C ASN A 17 9.12 -2.05 1.45
N PRO A 18 8.84 -2.55 0.23
CA PRO A 18 7.88 -3.65 0.03
C PRO A 18 8.17 -4.92 0.86
N GLY A 19 9.44 -5.17 1.19
CA GLY A 19 9.81 -6.30 2.05
C GLY A 19 9.36 -6.16 3.52
N GLN A 20 9.16 -4.93 4.01
CA GLN A 20 8.68 -4.59 5.36
C GLN A 20 7.19 -4.23 5.38
N ASN A 21 6.64 -3.83 4.23
CA ASN A 21 5.26 -3.43 4.04
C ASN A 21 4.69 -4.25 2.89
N PRO A 22 4.33 -5.52 3.16
CA PRO A 22 3.95 -6.44 2.10
C PRO A 22 2.57 -6.11 1.53
N TYR A 23 2.36 -6.55 0.30
CA TYR A 23 1.03 -6.72 -0.29
C TYR A 23 0.43 -8.02 0.23
N VAL A 24 -0.81 -7.98 0.71
CA VAL A 24 -1.55 -9.10 1.27
C VAL A 24 -2.84 -9.29 0.47
N LEU A 25 -2.89 -10.41 -0.25
CA LEU A 25 -4.07 -10.82 -1.00
C LEU A 25 -4.98 -11.64 -0.11
N ASN A 26 -6.28 -11.31 -0.11
CA ASN A 26 -7.33 -12.09 0.52
C ASN A 26 -7.02 -12.46 1.99
N PRO A 27 -6.82 -11.45 2.88
CA PRO A 27 -6.43 -11.66 4.29
C PRO A 27 -7.32 -12.64 5.04
N ASP A 28 -8.60 -12.72 4.67
CA ASP A 28 -9.63 -13.52 5.36
C ASP A 28 -10.11 -14.75 4.55
N GLN A 29 -9.41 -15.14 3.48
CA GLN A 29 -9.83 -16.27 2.63
C GLN A 29 -8.76 -17.37 2.52
N SER A 30 -9.15 -18.53 1.98
CA SER A 30 -8.29 -19.71 1.88
C SER A 30 -7.15 -19.58 0.87
N ASP A 31 -7.24 -18.63 -0.05
CA ASP A 31 -6.21 -18.31 -1.04
C ASP A 31 -5.34 -17.11 -0.64
N PHE A 32 -5.26 -16.84 0.67
CA PHE A 32 -4.34 -15.90 1.31
C PHE A 32 -2.92 -15.96 0.74
N LYS A 33 -2.38 -14.81 0.32
CA LYS A 33 -1.00 -14.70 -0.16
C LYS A 33 -0.35 -13.41 0.31
N VAL A 34 0.96 -13.46 0.50
CA VAL A 34 1.78 -12.32 0.89
C VAL A 34 2.92 -12.14 -0.11
N PHE A 35 3.17 -10.89 -0.50
CA PHE A 35 4.23 -10.55 -1.44
C PHE A 35 5.00 -9.30 -0.94
N PRO A 36 6.32 -9.25 -1.13
CA PRO A 36 7.20 -10.31 -1.61
C PRO A 36 7.40 -11.41 -0.55
N SER A 37 8.00 -12.54 -0.96
CA SER A 37 8.35 -13.63 -0.04
C SER A 37 9.21 -13.11 1.13
N GLY A 38 8.88 -13.55 2.35
CA GLY A 38 9.50 -13.08 3.59
C GLY A 38 8.82 -11.87 4.20
N GLY A 39 7.83 -11.26 3.52
CA GLY A 39 6.99 -10.19 4.05
C GLY A 39 6.08 -10.63 5.19
N GLU A 40 5.80 -11.93 5.31
CA GLU A 40 4.94 -12.53 6.33
C GLU A 40 5.41 -12.18 7.76
N ARG A 41 6.73 -11.97 7.93
CA ARG A 41 7.33 -11.59 9.22
C ARG A 41 7.00 -10.17 9.69
N PHE A 42 6.27 -9.39 8.88
CA PHE A 42 5.85 -8.02 9.15
C PHE A 42 4.32 -7.84 9.11
N LEU A 43 3.54 -8.93 9.16
CA LEU A 43 2.08 -8.85 9.20
C LEU A 43 1.53 -8.35 10.54
N ASP A 44 2.24 -8.60 11.64
CA ASP A 44 1.91 -8.01 12.93
C ASP A 44 2.28 -6.52 12.91
N ARG A 45 1.30 -5.68 12.53
CA ARG A 45 1.47 -4.22 12.44
C ARG A 45 1.56 -3.55 13.81
N GLY A 46 1.29 -4.28 14.91
CA GLY A 46 1.53 -3.80 16.28
C GLY A 46 3.01 -3.91 16.71
N ASN A 47 3.76 -4.82 16.10
CA ASN A 47 5.21 -4.98 16.31
C ASN A 47 6.00 -4.13 15.30
N ILE A 48 6.02 -2.81 15.53
CA ILE A 48 6.67 -1.85 14.63
C ILE A 48 8.18 -2.09 14.58
N ARG A 49 8.71 -2.27 13.36
CA ARG A 49 10.13 -2.52 13.06
C ARG A 49 10.66 -1.49 12.05
N ILE A 50 11.97 -1.34 11.98
CA ILE A 50 12.63 -0.43 11.03
C ILE A 50 12.17 -0.75 9.60
N GLY A 51 11.78 0.30 8.87
CA GLY A 51 11.32 0.23 7.50
C GLY A 51 9.81 0.07 7.34
N MET A 52 9.06 -0.18 8.41
CA MET A 52 7.61 -0.20 8.38
C MET A 52 7.01 1.21 8.30
N VAL A 53 5.86 1.37 7.63
CA VAL A 53 5.29 2.68 7.26
C VAL A 53 4.43 3.34 8.33
N GLU A 54 4.00 2.63 9.37
CA GLU A 54 3.06 3.12 10.40
C GLU A 54 3.42 4.52 10.92
N PRO A 55 4.68 4.83 11.26
CA PRO A 55 5.04 6.15 11.79
C PRO A 55 4.93 7.29 10.76
N ILE A 56 4.94 6.98 9.45
CA ILE A 56 4.98 7.97 8.37
C ILE A 56 3.66 8.14 7.63
N VAL A 57 2.68 7.25 7.82
CA VAL A 57 1.36 7.34 7.14
C VAL A 57 0.74 8.74 7.29
N HIS A 58 0.74 9.27 8.53
CA HIS A 58 0.16 10.59 8.79
C HIS A 58 0.93 11.73 8.10
N ILE A 59 2.24 11.59 7.93
CA ILE A 59 3.10 12.58 7.29
C ILE A 59 2.76 12.62 5.79
N PHE A 60 2.63 11.45 5.17
CA PHE A 60 2.23 11.33 3.77
C PHE A 60 0.86 11.96 3.51
N LYS A 61 -0.11 11.66 4.38
CA LYS A 61 -1.45 12.27 4.33
C LYS A 61 -1.41 13.80 4.44
N LYS A 62 -0.57 14.32 5.35
CA LYS A 62 -0.37 15.76 5.52
C LYS A 62 0.23 16.43 4.27
N HIS A 63 1.02 15.70 3.48
CA HIS A 63 1.76 16.23 2.34
C HIS A 63 1.14 15.89 0.97
N GLY A 64 -0.12 15.43 0.95
CA GLY A 64 -0.92 15.36 -0.27
C GLY A 64 -1.19 13.96 -0.80
N PHE A 65 -0.59 12.91 -0.24
CA PHE A 65 -1.04 11.54 -0.48
C PHE A 65 -2.42 11.35 0.13
N THR A 66 -3.41 11.00 -0.67
CA THR A 66 -4.81 10.95 -0.22
C THR A 66 -5.19 9.56 0.27
N GLU A 67 -4.45 8.53 -0.15
CA GLU A 67 -4.76 7.13 0.16
C GLU A 67 -3.50 6.37 0.55
N TRP A 68 -3.68 5.41 1.46
CA TRP A 68 -2.68 4.42 1.86
C TRP A 68 -3.31 3.04 1.72
N GLY A 69 -2.63 2.12 1.02
CA GLY A 69 -3.17 0.80 0.73
C GLY A 69 -3.36 -0.10 1.95
N GLY A 70 -2.77 0.24 3.11
CA GLY A 70 -3.03 -0.43 4.38
C GLY A 70 -4.42 -0.17 4.99
N GLU A 71 -5.18 0.79 4.44
CA GLU A 71 -6.57 1.09 4.86
C GLU A 71 -7.63 0.47 3.94
N TRP A 72 -7.24 -0.24 2.88
CA TRP A 72 -8.17 -0.93 1.99
C TRP A 72 -8.74 -2.21 2.64
N GLU A 73 -9.85 -2.73 2.12
CA GLU A 73 -10.44 -3.98 2.62
C GLU A 73 -9.71 -5.22 2.08
N SER A 74 -9.52 -5.29 0.76
CA SER A 74 -8.72 -6.31 0.09
C SER A 74 -8.41 -5.86 -1.34
N PRO A 75 -7.17 -6.02 -1.83
CA PRO A 75 -5.99 -6.44 -1.07
C PRO A 75 -5.57 -5.37 -0.05
N LEU A 76 -4.88 -5.78 1.02
CA LEU A 76 -4.14 -4.83 1.86
C LEU A 76 -2.79 -4.59 1.21
N ASP A 77 -2.47 -3.34 0.91
CA ASP A 77 -1.24 -2.98 0.22
C ASP A 77 -0.40 -2.01 1.04
N TYR A 78 0.34 -2.54 2.03
CA TYR A 78 0.96 -1.72 3.06
C TYR A 78 2.03 -0.76 2.52
N HIS A 79 2.70 -1.09 1.41
CA HIS A 79 3.72 -0.22 0.85
C HIS A 79 3.16 0.95 0.04
N HIS A 80 1.93 0.82 -0.44
CA HIS A 80 1.36 1.69 -1.47
C HIS A 80 0.79 2.98 -0.88
N PHE A 81 1.28 4.11 -1.38
CA PHE A 81 0.70 5.43 -1.14
C PHE A 81 0.34 6.06 -2.48
N GLN A 82 -0.84 6.64 -2.61
CA GLN A 82 -1.24 7.34 -3.83
C GLN A 82 -1.89 8.69 -3.57
N VAL A 83 -1.84 9.53 -4.59
CA VAL A 83 -2.63 10.75 -4.72
C VAL A 83 -3.86 10.48 -5.58
N ASP A 84 -4.89 11.32 -5.45
CA ASP A 84 -6.05 11.32 -6.35
C ASP A 84 -5.61 11.76 -7.76
N TRP A 85 -5.28 10.78 -8.61
CA TRP A 85 -4.73 11.01 -9.95
C TRP A 85 -5.80 11.50 -10.94
N GLU A 86 -7.06 11.13 -10.74
CA GLU A 86 -8.17 11.63 -11.56
C GLU A 86 -8.29 13.15 -11.40
N ARG A 87 -8.10 13.67 -10.17
CA ARG A 87 -7.98 15.12 -9.93
C ARG A 87 -6.75 15.77 -10.55
N ILE A 88 -5.67 15.03 -10.79
CA ILE A 88 -4.46 15.57 -11.41
C ILE A 88 -4.65 15.72 -12.92
N LEU A 89 -5.29 14.75 -13.59
CA LEU A 89 -5.54 14.80 -15.04
C LEU A 89 -6.76 15.64 -15.44
N ALA A 90 -7.67 15.93 -14.50
CA ALA A 90 -8.82 16.81 -14.73
C ALA A 90 -8.48 18.32 -14.70
N ARG A 91 -7.20 18.69 -14.60
CA ARG A 91 -6.69 20.06 -14.67
C ARG A 91 -5.96 20.31 -15.98
#